data_AF-E3HY81-F1
#
_entry.id   AF-E3HY81-F1
#
_cell.length_a   1.000
_cell.length_b   1.000
_cell.length_c   1.000
_cell.angle_alpha   90.00
_cell.angle_beta   90.00
_cell.angle_gamma   90.00
#
_symmetry.space_group_name_H-M   'P 1'
#
loop_
_entity.id
_entity.type
_entity.pdbx_description
1 polymer ?
#
loop_
_entity_poly.entity_id
_entity_poly.type
_entity_poly.pdbx_seq_one_letter_code
_entity_poly.pdbx_strand_id
1 'polypeptide(L)'
;MTSKYKSQLETREAAEHRALMDRTEQLPGGREELLAVARKAIDRLNEAVMAGDASGIADAFRTYDAVVWRLNGNTFFASRDCCNPKAAGHVVDRHCAATPGQEPLWGQKGEFLISVQGMRARVEIKEGFGPQHVSFHFHAVDVHRPFISETGFLSAFDKVRLGKSPRESAEAIFQERMSKRPIYLTPSAVRSCSSNPVPDWLERQLGDFACAPVEDAAGQLGLGF
;
A
#
# COMPACT_ATOMS: atom_id res chain seq x y z
N MET A 1 -2.71 8.85 37.39
CA MET A 1 -3.52 8.79 36.15
C MET A 1 -3.70 7.33 35.70
N THR A 2 -4.07 6.38 36.58
CA THR A 2 -3.44 5.05 36.44
C THR A 2 -4.26 3.79 36.73
N SER A 3 -5.39 3.82 37.45
CA SER A 3 -6.17 2.59 37.72
C SER A 3 -7.36 2.39 36.77
N LYS A 4 -8.18 3.44 36.57
CA LYS A 4 -9.36 3.40 35.70
C LYS A 4 -9.02 3.20 34.21
N TYR A 5 -7.95 3.83 33.73
CA TYR A 5 -7.49 3.70 32.33
C TYR A 5 -6.96 2.29 32.03
N LYS A 6 -6.24 1.67 32.98
CA LYS A 6 -5.73 0.31 32.83
C LYS A 6 -6.87 -0.73 32.78
N SER A 7 -7.84 -0.60 33.68
CA SER A 7 -9.04 -1.45 33.69
C SER A 7 -9.89 -1.30 32.41
N GLN A 8 -10.01 -0.08 31.88
CA GLN A 8 -10.72 0.15 30.61
C GLN A 8 -9.98 -0.47 29.41
N LEU A 9 -8.65 -0.40 29.40
CA LEU A 9 -7.83 -1.00 28.34
C LEU A 9 -7.93 -2.53 28.36
N GLU A 10 -7.79 -3.15 29.52
CA GLU A 10 -7.92 -4.61 29.71
C GLU A 10 -9.31 -5.11 29.29
N THR A 11 -10.36 -4.33 29.60
CA THR A 11 -11.74 -4.67 29.18
C THR A 11 -11.91 -4.59 27.66
N ARG A 12 -11.29 -3.60 27.01
CA ARG A 12 -11.35 -3.43 25.56
C ARG A 12 -10.60 -4.56 24.83
N GLU A 13 -9.38 -4.88 25.28
CA GLU A 13 -8.58 -5.97 24.71
C GLU A 13 -9.28 -7.33 24.87
N ALA A 14 -9.92 -7.58 26.01
CA ALA A 14 -10.72 -8.79 26.22
C ALA A 14 -11.94 -8.86 25.28
N ALA A 15 -12.61 -7.74 25.03
CA ALA A 15 -13.73 -7.67 24.10
C ALA A 15 -13.29 -7.86 22.64
N GLU A 16 -12.17 -7.28 22.23
CA GLU A 16 -11.57 -7.47 20.91
C GLU A 16 -11.15 -8.93 20.69
N HIS A 17 -10.50 -9.53 21.68
CA HIS A 17 -10.14 -10.95 21.66
C HIS A 17 -11.37 -11.86 21.56
N ARG A 18 -12.44 -11.56 22.31
CA ARG A 18 -13.70 -12.31 22.21
C ARG A 18 -14.33 -12.19 20.82
N ALA A 19 -14.37 -10.99 20.25
CA ALA A 19 -14.90 -10.77 18.92
C ALA A 19 -14.09 -11.51 17.84
N LEU A 20 -12.76 -11.61 18.01
CA LEU A 20 -11.88 -12.40 17.14
C LEU A 20 -12.21 -13.89 17.21
N MET A 21 -12.43 -14.42 18.42
CA MET A 21 -12.83 -15.82 18.63
C MET A 21 -14.17 -16.11 17.95
N ASP A 22 -15.19 -15.31 18.25
CA ASP A 22 -16.54 -15.46 17.69
C ASP A 22 -16.50 -15.40 16.15
N ARG A 23 -15.68 -14.51 15.58
CA ARG A 23 -15.47 -14.43 14.12
C ARG A 23 -14.77 -15.68 13.59
N THR A 24 -13.78 -16.20 14.30
CA THR A 24 -13.01 -17.38 13.86
C THR A 24 -13.85 -18.66 13.89
N GLU A 25 -14.80 -18.79 14.80
CA GLU A 25 -15.74 -19.92 14.84
C GLU A 25 -16.63 -20.00 13.59
N GLN A 26 -16.84 -18.86 12.92
CA GLN A 26 -17.62 -18.77 11.67
C GLN A 26 -16.76 -19.02 10.42
N LEU A 27 -15.43 -19.13 10.57
CA LEU A 27 -14.52 -19.32 9.46
C LEU A 27 -14.43 -20.79 9.03
N PRO A 28 -14.18 -21.04 7.73
CA PRO A 28 -13.90 -22.38 7.24
C PRO A 28 -12.62 -22.97 7.85
N GLY A 29 -12.50 -24.29 7.80
CA GLY A 29 -11.32 -25.02 8.28
C GLY A 29 -10.20 -25.15 7.24
N GLY A 30 -10.52 -25.08 5.95
CA GLY A 30 -9.56 -25.27 4.87
C GLY A 30 -8.67 -24.05 4.63
N ARG A 31 -7.38 -24.27 4.36
CA ARG A 31 -6.42 -23.19 4.06
C ARG A 31 -6.85 -22.35 2.84
N GLU A 32 -7.20 -22.99 1.73
CA GLU A 32 -7.60 -22.26 0.51
C GLU A 32 -8.91 -21.49 0.72
N GLU A 33 -9.84 -22.04 1.50
CA GLU A 33 -11.09 -21.37 1.86
C GLU A 33 -10.83 -20.14 2.73
N LEU A 34 -9.91 -20.25 3.70
CA LEU A 34 -9.46 -19.12 4.52
C LEU A 34 -8.81 -18.03 3.66
N LEU A 35 -7.96 -18.39 2.70
CA LEU A 35 -7.36 -17.44 1.77
C LEU A 35 -8.41 -16.73 0.90
N ALA A 36 -9.44 -17.46 0.43
CA ALA A 36 -10.56 -16.87 -0.27
C ALA A 36 -11.37 -15.90 0.62
N VAL A 37 -11.54 -16.21 1.91
CA VAL A 37 -12.18 -15.29 2.88
C VAL A 37 -11.34 -14.03 3.07
N ALA A 38 -10.02 -14.14 3.20
CA ALA A 38 -9.15 -12.97 3.29
C ALA A 38 -9.25 -12.08 2.04
N ARG A 39 -9.35 -12.69 0.85
CA ARG A 39 -9.54 -11.91 -0.38
C ARG A 39 -10.86 -11.13 -0.37
N LYS A 40 -11.97 -11.78 0.02
CA LYS A 40 -13.26 -11.11 0.18
C LYS A 40 -13.24 -10.00 1.24
N ALA A 41 -12.46 -10.16 2.31
CA ALA A 41 -12.29 -9.12 3.32
C ALA A 41 -11.61 -7.88 2.74
N ILE A 42 -10.63 -8.04 1.85
CA ILE A 42 -9.99 -6.94 1.13
C ILE A 42 -10.98 -6.24 0.18
N ASP A 43 -11.74 -7.01 -0.58
CA ASP A 43 -12.74 -6.44 -1.49
C ASP A 43 -13.77 -5.61 -0.68
N ARG A 44 -14.23 -6.15 0.46
CA ARG A 44 -15.14 -5.46 1.39
C ARG A 44 -14.51 -4.22 2.03
N LEU A 45 -13.22 -4.27 2.40
CA LEU A 45 -12.50 -3.11 2.94
C LEU A 45 -12.51 -1.99 1.90
N ASN A 46 -12.16 -2.31 0.65
CA ASN A 46 -12.12 -1.33 -0.42
C ASN A 46 -13.50 -0.69 -0.64
N GLU A 47 -14.55 -1.50 -0.79
CA GLU A 47 -15.93 -1.00 -0.92
C GLU A 47 -16.32 -0.09 0.24
N ALA A 48 -16.01 -0.50 1.47
CA ALA A 48 -16.37 0.28 2.66
C ALA A 48 -15.59 1.59 2.75
N VAL A 49 -14.31 1.61 2.38
CA VAL A 49 -13.52 2.86 2.30
C VAL A 49 -14.08 3.80 1.24
N MET A 50 -14.41 3.28 0.06
CA MET A 50 -14.98 4.08 -1.02
C MET A 50 -16.36 4.63 -0.66
N ALA A 51 -17.16 3.89 0.11
CA ALA A 51 -18.48 4.32 0.59
C ALA A 51 -18.43 5.18 1.87
N GLY A 52 -17.28 5.30 2.55
CA GLY A 52 -17.19 5.95 3.86
C GLY A 52 -17.82 5.15 5.01
N ASP A 53 -18.03 3.84 4.84
CA ASP A 53 -18.66 2.94 5.81
C ASP A 53 -17.66 2.49 6.89
N ALA A 54 -17.60 3.23 7.99
CA ALA A 54 -16.72 2.92 9.12
C ALA A 54 -16.97 1.54 9.74
N SER A 55 -18.23 1.08 9.75
CA SER A 55 -18.59 -0.24 10.31
C SER A 55 -18.08 -1.36 9.39
N GLY A 56 -18.27 -1.21 8.09
CA GLY A 56 -17.76 -2.11 7.06
C GLY A 56 -16.24 -2.22 7.08
N ILE A 57 -15.54 -1.09 7.27
CA ILE A 57 -14.08 -1.06 7.42
C ILE A 57 -13.66 -1.91 8.63
N ALA A 58 -14.26 -1.67 9.79
CA ALA A 58 -13.93 -2.41 11.01
C ALA A 58 -14.26 -3.91 10.90
N ASP A 59 -15.33 -4.27 10.19
CA ASP A 59 -15.70 -5.68 9.97
C ASP A 59 -14.76 -6.41 9.03
N ALA A 60 -14.36 -5.76 7.94
CA ALA A 60 -13.32 -6.26 7.07
C ALA A 60 -12.03 -6.49 7.85
N PHE A 61 -11.64 -5.54 8.72
CA PHE A 61 -10.46 -5.66 9.57
C PHE A 61 -10.49 -6.92 10.44
N ARG A 62 -11.59 -7.08 11.20
CA ARG A 62 -11.77 -8.26 12.06
C ARG A 62 -11.76 -9.58 11.27
N THR A 63 -12.34 -9.59 10.08
CA THR A 63 -12.44 -10.81 9.28
C THR A 63 -11.06 -11.27 8.78
N TYR A 64 -10.24 -10.35 8.28
CA TYR A 64 -8.89 -10.68 7.85
C TYR A 64 -7.99 -11.08 9.02
N ASP A 65 -8.07 -10.37 10.16
CA ASP A 65 -7.31 -10.71 11.36
C ASP A 65 -7.68 -12.10 11.88
N ALA A 66 -8.97 -12.45 11.86
CA ALA A 66 -9.43 -13.80 12.20
C ALA A 66 -8.86 -14.86 11.26
N VAL A 67 -8.75 -14.58 9.96
CA VAL A 67 -8.12 -15.50 9.00
C VAL A 67 -6.64 -15.69 9.31
N VAL A 68 -5.88 -14.62 9.51
CA VAL A 68 -4.44 -14.69 9.84
C VAL A 68 -4.25 -15.46 11.15
N TRP A 69 -5.04 -15.14 12.16
CA TRP A 69 -4.99 -15.78 13.47
C TRP A 69 -5.28 -17.28 13.38
N ARG A 70 -6.34 -17.66 12.65
CA ARG A 70 -6.71 -19.06 12.42
C ARG A 70 -5.63 -19.83 11.67
N LEU A 71 -5.11 -19.26 10.58
CA LEU A 71 -4.03 -19.87 9.79
C LEU A 71 -2.73 -20.04 10.58
N ASN A 72 -2.49 -19.17 11.57
CA ASN A 72 -1.31 -19.23 12.41
C ASN A 72 -1.46 -20.14 13.65
N GLY A 73 -2.52 -20.97 13.69
CA GLY A 73 -2.76 -21.88 14.81
C GLY A 73 -3.35 -21.17 16.02
N ASN A 74 -4.26 -20.21 15.80
CA ASN A 74 -4.98 -19.49 16.85
C ASN A 74 -4.07 -18.62 17.73
N THR A 75 -3.10 -17.95 17.12
CA THR A 75 -2.21 -16.98 17.79
C THR A 75 -1.70 -15.93 16.81
N PHE A 76 -1.41 -14.71 17.26
CA PHE A 76 -0.69 -13.71 16.45
C PHE A 76 0.83 -13.81 16.60
N PHE A 77 1.33 -14.58 17.56
CA PHE A 77 2.76 -14.73 17.79
C PHE A 77 3.46 -15.26 16.53
N ALA A 78 4.50 -14.55 16.09
CA ALA A 78 5.26 -14.85 14.86
C ALA A 78 4.43 -14.91 13.56
N SER A 79 3.16 -14.44 13.56
CA SER A 79 2.29 -14.47 12.38
C SER A 79 2.82 -13.64 11.20
N ARG A 80 3.71 -12.68 11.48
CA ARG A 80 4.39 -11.81 10.50
C ARG A 80 5.91 -11.79 10.71
N ASP A 81 6.48 -12.93 11.12
CA ASP A 81 7.94 -13.07 11.31
C ASP A 81 8.69 -12.84 9.98
N CYS A 82 9.52 -11.79 9.95
CA CYS A 82 10.29 -11.40 8.76
C CYS A 82 11.33 -12.44 8.35
N CYS A 83 11.75 -13.31 9.27
CA CYS A 83 12.66 -14.42 9.00
C CYS A 83 11.93 -15.66 8.44
N ASN A 84 10.59 -15.67 8.45
CA ASN A 84 9.78 -16.78 7.98
C ASN A 84 8.86 -16.37 6.81
N PRO A 85 9.27 -16.55 5.55
CA PRO A 85 8.45 -16.24 4.37
C PRO A 85 7.12 -17.01 4.27
N LYS A 86 6.92 -18.02 5.11
CA LYS A 86 5.71 -18.86 5.21
C LYS A 86 4.86 -18.53 6.45
N ALA A 87 5.22 -17.50 7.23
CA ALA A 87 4.38 -17.00 8.30
C ALA A 87 2.98 -16.67 7.76
N ALA A 88 1.93 -16.95 8.55
CA ALA A 88 0.55 -16.89 8.07
C ALA A 88 0.20 -15.54 7.43
N GLY A 89 0.58 -14.42 8.06
CA GLY A 89 0.37 -13.08 7.52
C GLY A 89 1.08 -12.86 6.19
N HIS A 90 2.29 -13.39 5.99
CA HIS A 90 3.00 -13.30 4.71
C HIS A 90 2.36 -14.16 3.62
N VAL A 91 1.80 -15.31 3.98
CA VAL A 91 1.04 -16.16 3.06
C VAL A 91 -0.23 -15.44 2.60
N VAL A 92 -1.00 -14.86 3.53
CA VAL A 92 -2.23 -14.12 3.20
C VAL A 92 -1.91 -12.86 2.38
N ASP A 93 -0.92 -12.07 2.80
CA ASP A 93 -0.49 -10.87 2.08
C ASP A 93 -0.09 -11.18 0.63
N ARG A 94 0.65 -12.28 0.40
CA ARG A 94 1.07 -12.70 -0.94
C ARG A 94 -0.11 -13.17 -1.78
N HIS A 95 -1.02 -13.96 -1.19
CA HIS A 95 -2.21 -14.44 -1.88
C HIS A 95 -3.11 -13.28 -2.31
N CYS A 96 -3.21 -12.24 -1.48
CA CYS A 96 -4.07 -11.10 -1.74
C CYS A 96 -3.38 -9.94 -2.45
N ALA A 97 -2.11 -10.05 -2.84
CA ALA A 97 -1.40 -8.97 -3.50
C ALA A 97 -2.06 -8.61 -4.84
N ALA A 98 -2.03 -7.32 -5.18
CA ALA A 98 -2.41 -6.85 -6.50
C ALA A 98 -1.42 -7.38 -7.55
N THR A 99 -1.90 -7.54 -8.78
CA THR A 99 -1.02 -7.85 -9.90
C THR A 99 -0.07 -6.66 -10.14
N PRO A 100 1.25 -6.86 -10.28
CA PRO A 100 2.18 -5.76 -10.53
C PRO A 100 1.77 -4.91 -11.74
N GLY A 101 1.81 -3.59 -11.57
CA GLY A 101 1.37 -2.60 -12.56
C GLY A 101 -0.12 -2.27 -12.52
N GLN A 102 -0.94 -3.05 -11.81
CA GLN A 102 -2.34 -2.73 -11.55
C GLN A 102 -2.47 -1.94 -10.25
N GLU A 103 -3.49 -1.09 -10.20
CA GLU A 103 -3.81 -0.38 -8.97
C GLU A 103 -4.27 -1.36 -7.88
N PRO A 104 -3.64 -1.33 -6.69
CA PRO A 104 -4.09 -2.14 -5.57
C PRO A 104 -5.39 -1.60 -4.98
N LEU A 105 -6.22 -2.50 -4.44
CA LEU A 105 -7.30 -2.15 -3.53
C LEU A 105 -6.75 -1.76 -2.16
N TRP A 106 -7.57 -1.06 -1.36
CA TRP A 106 -7.23 -0.83 0.05
C TRP A 106 -6.97 -2.16 0.79
N GLY A 107 -5.84 -2.25 1.50
CA GLY A 107 -5.41 -3.45 2.21
C GLY A 107 -4.57 -4.45 1.39
N GLN A 108 -4.35 -4.19 0.10
CA GLN A 108 -3.44 -4.99 -0.72
C GLN A 108 -2.02 -4.42 -0.72
N LYS A 109 -1.06 -5.34 -0.81
CA LYS A 109 0.27 -4.99 -1.33
C LYS A 109 0.21 -4.88 -2.84
N GLY A 110 1.00 -3.98 -3.40
CA GLY A 110 1.06 -3.82 -4.84
C GLY A 110 2.08 -2.77 -5.25
N GLU A 111 2.35 -2.74 -6.54
CA GLU A 111 3.15 -1.69 -7.16
C GLU A 111 2.50 -1.25 -8.46
N PHE A 112 2.53 0.05 -8.73
CA PHE A 112 1.88 0.65 -9.89
C PHE A 112 2.58 1.94 -10.32
N LEU A 113 2.36 2.36 -11.56
CA LEU A 113 2.88 3.60 -12.10
C LEU A 113 1.88 4.75 -11.88
N ILE A 114 2.38 5.90 -11.42
CA ILE A 114 1.66 7.18 -11.44
C ILE A 114 2.38 8.18 -12.34
N SER A 115 1.63 9.14 -12.89
CA SER A 115 2.19 10.29 -13.59
C SER A 115 1.52 11.57 -13.09
N VAL A 116 2.31 12.48 -12.54
CA VAL A 116 1.84 13.74 -11.98
C VAL A 116 2.74 14.85 -12.50
N GLN A 117 2.15 15.87 -13.13
CA GLN A 117 2.89 17.01 -13.70
C GLN A 117 4.02 16.58 -14.66
N GLY A 118 3.77 15.55 -15.48
CA GLY A 118 4.75 15.01 -16.43
C GLY A 118 5.92 14.25 -15.79
N MET A 119 5.91 14.04 -14.47
CA MET A 119 6.86 13.20 -13.76
C MET A 119 6.25 11.81 -13.49
N ARG A 120 6.96 10.75 -13.87
CA ARG A 120 6.55 9.37 -13.59
C ARG A 120 7.24 8.84 -12.34
N ALA A 121 6.45 8.16 -11.51
CA ALA A 121 6.96 7.50 -10.31
C ALA A 121 6.34 6.11 -10.19
N ARG A 122 7.17 5.12 -9.83
CA ARG A 122 6.67 3.82 -9.38
C ARG A 122 6.31 3.94 -7.91
N VAL A 123 5.06 3.62 -7.58
CA VAL A 123 4.56 3.56 -6.22
C VAL A 123 4.53 2.11 -5.78
N GLU A 124 5.10 1.82 -4.62
CA GLU A 124 5.03 0.51 -3.97
C GLU A 124 4.31 0.63 -2.63
N ILE A 125 3.38 -0.27 -2.37
CA ILE A 125 2.71 -0.45 -1.08
C ILE A 125 3.21 -1.78 -0.48
N LYS A 126 4.14 -1.69 0.47
CA LYS A 126 4.80 -2.86 1.08
C LYS A 126 4.03 -3.49 2.22
N GLU A 127 3.31 -2.65 2.95
CA GLU A 127 2.49 -3.08 4.08
C GLU A 127 1.11 -3.45 3.53
N GLY A 128 0.69 -4.69 3.79
CA GLY A 128 -0.64 -5.14 3.43
C GLY A 128 -1.65 -4.68 4.48
N PHE A 129 -2.72 -5.45 4.59
CA PHE A 129 -3.78 -5.30 5.57
C PHE A 129 -3.25 -5.12 7.02
N GLY A 130 -3.51 -3.96 7.62
CA GLY A 130 -2.97 -3.52 8.93
C GLY A 130 -3.66 -2.24 9.42
N PRO A 131 -3.26 -1.61 10.56
CA PRO A 131 -3.95 -0.45 11.13
C PRO A 131 -4.19 0.63 10.06
N GLN A 132 -5.16 1.54 10.26
CA GLN A 132 -5.69 2.54 9.28
C GLN A 132 -4.67 3.48 8.57
N HIS A 133 -3.38 3.17 8.66
CA HIS A 133 -2.26 3.77 8.00
C HIS A 133 -1.82 2.98 6.76
N VAL A 134 -1.37 3.70 5.74
CA VAL A 134 -0.79 3.17 4.51
C VAL A 134 0.59 3.77 4.32
N SER A 135 1.56 2.94 3.91
CA SER A 135 2.90 3.37 3.52
C SER A 135 3.05 3.34 2.01
N PHE A 136 3.22 4.51 1.41
CA PHE A 136 3.52 4.68 -0.01
C PHE A 136 5.01 4.91 -0.21
N HIS A 137 5.62 4.07 -1.02
CA HIS A 137 7.03 4.17 -1.39
C HIS A 137 7.14 4.64 -2.84
N PHE A 138 7.59 5.87 -3.03
CA PHE A 138 7.77 6.48 -4.34
C PHE A 138 9.19 6.26 -4.83
N HIS A 139 9.33 5.73 -6.03
CA HIS A 139 10.58 5.53 -6.72
C HIS A 139 10.60 6.36 -8.02
N ALA A 140 11.68 7.11 -8.23
CA ALA A 140 11.87 7.87 -9.44
C ALA A 140 12.01 6.94 -10.65
N VAL A 141 11.25 7.23 -11.71
CA VAL A 141 11.39 6.56 -13.01
C VAL A 141 12.20 7.45 -13.96
N ASP A 142 11.86 8.73 -14.03
CA ASP A 142 12.55 9.70 -14.89
C ASP A 142 13.74 10.34 -14.15
N VAL A 143 14.85 9.59 -14.02
CA VAL A 143 16.00 9.96 -13.16
C VAL A 143 16.68 11.29 -13.53
N HIS A 144 16.45 11.81 -14.73
CA HIS A 144 16.99 13.09 -15.21
C HIS A 144 16.03 14.27 -15.03
N ARG A 145 14.85 14.06 -14.44
CA ARG A 145 13.86 15.11 -14.16
C ARG A 145 13.81 15.43 -12.65
N PRO A 146 13.37 16.65 -12.26
CA PRO A 146 13.20 17.01 -10.86
C PRO A 146 12.19 16.13 -10.13
N PHE A 147 12.59 15.50 -9.03
CA PHE A 147 11.79 14.59 -8.22
C PHE A 147 11.55 15.14 -6.81
N ILE A 148 10.72 14.46 -6.01
CA ILE A 148 10.40 14.85 -4.63
C ILE A 148 11.52 14.54 -3.61
N SER A 149 12.62 13.92 -4.06
CA SER A 149 13.76 13.52 -3.23
C SER A 149 15.05 13.38 -4.05
N GLU A 150 16.17 13.85 -3.51
CA GLU A 150 17.51 13.77 -4.12
C GLU A 150 18.04 12.34 -4.28
N THR A 151 17.48 11.38 -3.52
CA THR A 151 17.87 9.96 -3.57
C THR A 151 17.09 9.18 -4.63
N GLY A 152 16.07 9.78 -5.25
CA GLY A 152 15.14 9.07 -6.12
C GLY A 152 14.14 8.19 -5.36
N PHE A 153 14.08 8.32 -4.03
CA PHE A 153 13.19 7.55 -3.17
C PHE A 153 12.56 8.43 -2.08
N LEU A 154 11.25 8.24 -1.84
CA LEU A 154 10.55 8.81 -0.69
C LEU A 154 9.56 7.78 -0.11
N SER A 155 9.59 7.59 1.21
CA SER A 155 8.54 6.89 1.94
C SER A 155 7.58 7.92 2.56
N ALA A 156 6.28 7.76 2.34
CA ALA A 156 5.24 8.59 2.91
C ALA A 156 4.22 7.71 3.65
N PHE A 157 3.93 8.08 4.90
CA PHE A 157 2.90 7.46 5.71
C PHE A 157 1.67 8.36 5.72
N ASP A 158 0.51 7.77 5.42
CA ASP A 158 -0.76 8.49 5.47
C ASP A 158 -1.84 7.60 6.11
N LYS A 159 -3.02 8.16 6.36
CA LYS A 159 -4.21 7.40 6.71
C LYS A 159 -5.00 7.03 5.47
N VAL A 160 -5.79 5.96 5.56
CA VAL A 160 -6.81 5.65 4.56
C VAL A 160 -7.75 6.85 4.41
N ARG A 161 -7.93 7.31 3.17
CA ARG A 161 -8.78 8.46 2.84
C ARG A 161 -10.11 7.96 2.31
N LEU A 162 -11.19 8.21 3.05
CA LEU A 162 -12.55 7.79 2.64
C LEU A 162 -12.93 8.42 1.29
N GLY A 163 -13.57 7.61 0.44
CA GLY A 163 -13.99 8.02 -0.90
C GLY A 163 -12.86 8.22 -1.91
N LYS A 164 -11.60 7.89 -1.56
CA LYS A 164 -10.45 7.92 -2.47
C LYS A 164 -9.83 6.55 -2.60
N SER A 165 -9.39 6.23 -3.80
CA SER A 165 -8.58 5.05 -4.09
C SER A 165 -7.14 5.20 -3.59
N PRO A 166 -6.37 4.09 -3.50
CA PRO A 166 -4.95 4.15 -3.20
C PRO A 166 -4.16 4.99 -4.21
N ARG A 167 -4.49 4.94 -5.51
CA ARG A 167 -3.85 5.78 -6.53
C ARG A 167 -4.10 7.25 -6.29
N GLU A 168 -5.36 7.66 -6.14
CA GLU A 168 -5.70 9.07 -5.93
C GLU A 168 -5.02 9.63 -4.67
N SER A 169 -4.89 8.80 -3.63
CA SER A 169 -4.17 9.15 -2.41
C SER A 169 -2.67 9.32 -2.65
N ALA A 170 -2.05 8.39 -3.36
CA ALA A 170 -0.63 8.46 -3.73
C ALA A 170 -0.34 9.67 -4.64
N GLU A 171 -1.18 9.92 -5.65
CA GLU A 171 -1.06 11.05 -6.57
C GLU A 171 -1.21 12.39 -5.83
N ALA A 172 -2.17 12.50 -4.90
CA ALA A 172 -2.34 13.71 -4.10
C ALA A 172 -1.11 14.00 -3.22
N ILE A 173 -0.55 12.97 -2.56
CA ILE A 173 0.69 13.11 -1.77
C ILE A 173 1.84 13.52 -2.67
N PHE A 174 2.00 12.86 -3.82
CA PHE A 174 3.07 13.13 -4.76
C PHE A 174 2.99 14.56 -5.32
N GLN A 175 1.79 15.00 -5.71
CA GLN A 175 1.54 16.35 -6.19
C GLN A 175 1.86 17.42 -5.14
N GLU A 176 1.45 17.22 -3.88
CA GLU A 176 1.75 18.16 -2.79
C GLU A 176 3.26 18.28 -2.55
N ARG A 177 4.00 17.18 -2.69
CA ARG A 177 5.46 17.18 -2.53
C ARG A 177 6.16 17.83 -3.71
N MET A 178 5.72 17.55 -4.93
CA MET A 178 6.25 18.15 -6.16
C MET A 178 6.06 19.67 -6.19
N SER A 179 4.93 20.19 -5.70
CA SER A 179 4.67 21.65 -5.71
C SER A 179 5.53 22.42 -4.71
N LYS A 180 6.01 21.78 -3.64
CA LYS A 180 6.81 22.44 -2.59
C LYS A 180 8.28 22.56 -2.94
N ARG A 181 8.89 21.50 -3.46
CA ARG A 181 10.34 21.46 -3.73
C ARG A 181 10.73 20.33 -4.68
N PRO A 182 10.64 20.52 -6.00
CA PRO A 182 11.19 19.58 -6.96
C PRO A 182 12.73 19.72 -6.97
N ILE A 183 13.46 18.61 -6.82
CA ILE A 183 14.93 18.58 -6.74
C ILE A 183 15.47 17.53 -7.70
N TYR A 184 16.57 17.83 -8.37
CA TYR A 184 17.30 16.85 -9.17
C TYR A 184 17.96 15.78 -8.28
N LEU A 185 18.00 14.55 -8.78
CA LEU A 185 18.71 13.47 -8.11
C LEU A 185 20.21 13.76 -8.05
N THR A 186 20.88 13.31 -7.00
CA THR A 186 22.35 13.34 -6.96
C THR A 186 22.93 12.42 -8.04
N PRO A 187 24.16 12.67 -8.54
CA PRO A 187 24.79 11.79 -9.51
C PRO A 187 24.92 10.33 -9.03
N SER A 188 25.08 10.12 -7.72
CA SER A 188 25.09 8.78 -7.13
C SER A 188 23.73 8.10 -7.21
N ALA A 189 22.66 8.83 -6.90
CA ALA A 189 21.29 8.33 -7.00
C ALA A 189 20.91 8.01 -8.45
N VAL A 190 21.26 8.86 -9.41
CA VAL A 190 21.03 8.59 -10.84
C VAL A 190 21.69 7.28 -11.25
N ARG A 191 22.96 7.06 -10.89
CA ARG A 191 23.66 5.79 -11.19
C ARG A 191 22.97 4.60 -10.54
N SER A 192 22.63 4.70 -9.25
CA SER A 192 21.97 3.61 -8.53
C SER A 192 20.60 3.26 -9.12
N CYS A 193 19.75 4.26 -9.37
CA CYS A 193 18.44 4.07 -9.99
C CYS A 193 18.56 3.47 -11.39
N SER A 194 19.53 3.93 -12.20
CA SER A 194 19.74 3.42 -13.56
C SER A 194 20.34 2.01 -13.60
N SER A 195 21.07 1.60 -12.55
CA SER A 195 21.63 0.25 -12.45
C SER A 195 20.65 -0.79 -11.90
N ASN A 196 19.57 -0.35 -11.27
CA ASN A 196 18.56 -1.26 -10.73
C ASN A 196 17.70 -1.81 -11.88
N PRO A 197 17.42 -3.12 -11.92
CA PRO A 197 16.56 -3.69 -12.95
C PRO A 197 15.16 -3.07 -12.83
N VAL A 198 14.65 -2.60 -13.96
CA VAL A 198 13.27 -2.15 -14.08
C VAL A 198 12.38 -3.40 -14.17
N PRO A 199 11.29 -3.50 -13.39
CA PRO A 199 10.38 -4.64 -13.52
C PRO A 199 9.76 -4.72 -14.91
N ASP A 200 9.61 -5.91 -15.49
CA ASP A 200 9.05 -6.14 -16.83
C ASP A 200 7.66 -5.50 -17.05
N TRP A 201 6.84 -5.40 -16.00
CA TRP A 201 5.54 -4.73 -16.09
C TRP A 201 5.69 -3.22 -16.28
N LEU A 202 6.70 -2.62 -15.67
CA LEU A 202 6.97 -1.20 -15.74
C LEU A 202 7.57 -0.85 -17.10
N GLU A 203 8.53 -1.64 -17.61
CA GLU A 203 9.07 -1.45 -18.96
C GLU A 203 7.97 -1.45 -20.02
N ARG A 204 7.04 -2.41 -19.96
CA ARG A 204 5.89 -2.47 -20.87
C ARG A 204 5.03 -1.22 -20.79
N GLN A 205 4.65 -0.80 -19.58
CA GLN A 205 3.86 0.42 -19.41
C GLN A 205 4.61 1.67 -19.89
N LEU A 206 5.93 1.77 -19.66
CA LEU A 206 6.70 2.93 -20.13
C LEU A 206 6.81 3.01 -21.65
N GLY A 207 6.77 1.89 -22.36
CA GLY A 207 6.65 1.84 -23.82
C GLY A 207 5.31 2.36 -24.34
N ASP A 208 4.23 2.16 -23.57
CA ASP A 208 2.88 2.63 -23.91
C ASP A 208 2.63 4.09 -23.49
N PHE A 209 3.28 4.57 -22.42
CA PHE A 209 3.25 5.95 -21.98
C PHE A 209 4.26 6.79 -22.78
N ALA A 210 3.93 7.12 -24.03
CA ALA A 210 4.61 8.20 -24.74
C ALA A 210 4.56 9.48 -23.88
N CYS A 211 5.73 10.01 -23.57
CA CYS A 211 5.89 11.18 -22.73
C CYS A 211 5.11 12.36 -23.34
N ALA A 212 4.03 12.80 -22.70
CA ALA A 212 3.46 14.10 -23.02
C ALA A 212 4.56 15.13 -22.75
N PRO A 213 4.98 15.93 -23.75
CA PRO A 213 5.98 16.96 -23.52
C PRO A 213 5.45 17.90 -22.45
N VAL A 214 6.29 18.17 -21.45
CA VAL A 214 6.00 19.23 -20.48
C VAL A 214 6.18 20.52 -21.25
N GLU A 215 5.09 21.18 -21.61
CA GLU A 215 5.13 22.56 -22.10
C GLU A 215 5.72 23.43 -20.97
N ASP A 216 6.84 24.09 -21.25
CA ASP A 216 7.30 25.15 -20.39
C ASP A 216 6.29 26.31 -20.39
N ALA A 217 6.37 27.21 -19.41
CA ALA A 217 5.49 28.39 -19.33
C ALA A 217 5.61 29.35 -20.53
N ALA A 218 6.47 29.04 -21.52
CA ALA A 218 6.68 29.77 -22.76
C ALA A 218 6.12 29.04 -24.01
N GLY A 219 5.52 27.85 -23.86
CA GLY A 219 4.89 27.12 -24.95
C GLY A 219 5.87 26.56 -26.00
N GLN A 220 7.13 26.30 -25.62
CA GLN A 220 8.10 25.67 -26.53
C GLN A 220 8.33 24.19 -26.18
N LEU A 221 8.22 23.33 -27.21
CA LEU A 221 8.59 21.92 -27.14
C LEU A 221 10.12 21.83 -27.03
N GLY A 222 10.63 21.62 -25.82
CA GLY A 222 12.06 21.40 -25.57
C GLY A 222 12.55 20.12 -26.25
N LEU A 223 13.20 20.25 -27.40
CA LEU A 223 14.01 19.19 -28.01
C LEU A 223 15.39 19.19 -27.35
N GLY A 224 15.65 18.22 -26.46
CA GLY A 224 16.99 17.96 -25.93
C GLY A 224 17.70 16.92 -26.80
N PHE A 225 18.81 17.31 -27.42
CA PHE A 225 19.81 16.42 -28.00
C PHE A 225 20.70 15.81 -26.91
#